data_AF-A0A1F5X290-F1
#
_entry.id   AF-A0A1F5X290-F1
#
_cell.length_a   1.000
_cell.length_b   1.000
_cell.length_c   1.000
_cell.angle_alpha   90.00
_cell.angle_beta   90.00
_cell.angle_gamma   90.00
#
_symmetry.space_group_name_H-M   'P 1'
#
loop_
_entity.id
_entity.type
_entity.pdbx_description
1 polymer ?
#
loop_
_entity_poly.entity_id
_entity_poly.type
_entity_poly.pdbx_seq_one_letter_code
_entity_poly.pdbx_strand_id
1 'polypeptide(L)'
;MKKFLLFSGLLFFLGFSASSQAHFTGKGHVHETAKKVQFFLNKDCAKNDTCSLKRLTLIVKNYEVGFADDPYPSYGNASVVEYETDSVESLEKYAVVQFIMGGVFYSSKNANGKIEKNIGTVVGSFGENVQFFFQEWVIDSYDLDPVYNSNPDDGRFYYLRWNKVPGSYESRTRQYYGAEKPNSPIVYLTDYPSGAFVTGPGAVNAAMKFKTCLYKAGDVPAKTVRSDINFAKPIACFEWQNIYMFDFDTGKFKTDKVDIPALFKELNHN
;
A
#
# COMPACT_ATOMS: atom_id res chain seq x y z
N MET A 1 -25.71 -71.42 -20.67
CA MET A 1 -25.44 -70.50 -19.55
C MET A 1 -23.95 -70.18 -19.53
N LYS A 2 -23.54 -69.00 -20.04
CA LYS A 2 -22.16 -68.51 -20.01
C LYS A 2 -22.15 -67.21 -19.21
N LYS A 3 -21.38 -67.16 -18.12
CA LYS A 3 -21.18 -65.97 -17.28
C LYS A 3 -20.06 -65.13 -17.91
N PHE A 4 -20.36 -63.87 -18.24
CA PHE A 4 -19.37 -62.85 -18.59
C PHE A 4 -18.97 -62.11 -17.30
N LEU A 5 -17.68 -62.12 -16.97
CA LEU A 5 -17.06 -61.31 -15.92
C LEU A 5 -16.60 -59.99 -16.57
N LEU A 6 -17.24 -58.88 -16.21
CA LEU A 6 -16.72 -57.53 -16.45
C LEU A 6 -15.74 -57.19 -15.33
N PHE A 7 -14.47 -57.01 -15.67
CA PHE A 7 -13.46 -56.42 -14.81
C PHE A 7 -13.56 -54.89 -14.89
N SER A 8 -14.05 -54.25 -13.82
CA SER A 8 -13.88 -52.81 -13.62
C SER A 8 -12.44 -52.51 -13.23
N GLY A 9 -11.67 -51.93 -14.15
CA GLY A 9 -10.40 -51.30 -13.84
C GLY A 9 -10.65 -49.93 -13.21
N LEU A 10 -10.55 -49.84 -11.88
CA LEU A 10 -10.40 -48.57 -11.18
C LEU A 10 -8.97 -48.04 -11.44
N LEU A 11 -8.84 -47.07 -12.33
CA LEU A 11 -7.64 -46.24 -12.41
C LEU A 11 -7.64 -45.28 -11.21
N PHE A 12 -6.78 -45.55 -10.23
CA PHE A 12 -6.42 -44.61 -9.19
C PHE A 12 -5.55 -43.50 -9.81
N PHE A 13 -6.15 -42.37 -10.19
CA PHE A 13 -5.40 -41.14 -10.39
C PHE A 13 -5.01 -40.59 -9.02
N LEU A 14 -3.80 -40.95 -8.56
CA LEU A 14 -3.13 -40.23 -7.50
C LEU A 14 -2.83 -38.82 -8.04
N GLY A 15 -3.68 -37.87 -7.68
CA GLY A 15 -3.42 -36.45 -7.87
C GLY A 15 -2.17 -36.08 -7.09
N PHE A 16 -1.03 -35.98 -7.78
CA PHE A 16 0.09 -35.20 -7.29
C PHE A 16 -0.37 -33.75 -7.26
N SER A 17 -0.91 -33.32 -6.12
CA SER A 17 -0.91 -31.91 -5.74
C SER A 17 0.55 -31.50 -5.63
N ALA A 18 1.11 -31.01 -6.75
CA ALA A 18 2.39 -30.31 -6.75
C ALA A 18 2.21 -29.08 -5.86
N SER A 19 2.54 -29.24 -4.58
CA SER A 19 2.74 -28.13 -3.68
C SER A 19 3.89 -27.32 -4.24
N SER A 20 3.59 -26.25 -4.98
CA SER A 20 4.57 -25.24 -5.37
C SER A 20 4.96 -24.45 -4.11
N GLN A 21 5.64 -25.11 -3.18
CA GLN A 21 6.38 -24.41 -2.15
C GLN A 21 7.60 -23.85 -2.86
N ALA A 22 7.62 -22.54 -3.08
CA ALA A 22 8.80 -21.85 -3.55
C ALA A 22 9.97 -22.27 -2.65
N HIS A 23 10.96 -22.95 -3.23
CA HIS A 23 12.18 -23.31 -2.52
C HIS A 23 12.93 -22.01 -2.21
N PHE A 24 12.72 -21.47 -1.01
CA PHE A 24 13.57 -20.40 -0.48
C PHE A 24 14.96 -20.99 -0.25
N THR A 25 15.89 -20.71 -1.16
CA THR A 25 17.29 -21.20 -1.10
C THR A 25 18.09 -20.62 0.06
N GLY A 26 17.46 -19.87 0.98
CA GLY A 26 18.10 -19.14 2.07
C GLY A 26 18.92 -17.92 1.62
N LYS A 27 19.01 -17.65 0.31
CA LYS A 27 19.79 -16.54 -0.27
C LYS A 27 19.00 -15.25 -0.46
N GLY A 28 17.67 -15.29 -0.40
CA GLY A 28 16.84 -14.08 -0.46
C GLY A 28 16.88 -13.33 0.88
N HIS A 29 16.72 -12.01 0.82
CA HIS A 29 16.70 -11.15 2.01
C HIS A 29 15.63 -10.08 1.90
N VAL A 30 15.16 -9.62 3.07
CA VAL A 30 14.43 -8.37 3.22
C VAL A 30 15.18 -7.54 4.26
N HIS A 31 15.69 -6.39 3.86
CA HIS A 31 16.48 -5.51 4.71
C HIS A 31 15.79 -4.16 4.86
N GLU A 32 15.46 -3.77 6.10
CA GLU A 32 14.99 -2.42 6.42
C GLU A 32 16.18 -1.47 6.33
N THR A 33 16.19 -0.59 5.32
CA THR A 33 17.31 0.32 5.05
C THR A 33 17.16 1.66 5.75
N ALA A 34 15.92 2.08 6.06
CA ALA A 34 15.65 3.29 6.82
C ALA A 34 14.28 3.20 7.51
N LYS A 35 14.14 3.96 8.60
CA LYS A 35 12.88 4.12 9.33
C LYS A 35 12.70 5.58 9.74
N LYS A 36 11.55 6.16 9.40
CA LYS A 36 11.13 7.49 9.84
C LYS A 36 9.84 7.39 10.64
N VAL A 37 9.78 8.10 11.76
CA VAL A 37 8.59 8.19 12.62
C VAL A 37 8.16 9.64 12.72
N GLN A 38 6.88 9.90 12.50
CA GLN A 38 6.23 11.21 12.66
C GLN A 38 5.06 11.04 13.62
N PHE A 39 4.84 12.01 14.51
CA PHE A 39 3.75 11.96 15.48
C PHE A 39 3.03 13.30 15.57
N PHE A 40 1.73 13.24 15.86
CA PHE A 40 0.85 14.35 16.13
C PHE A 40 0.18 14.09 17.48
N LEU A 41 0.26 15.06 18.40
CA LEU A 41 -0.41 15.02 19.69
C LEU A 41 -1.55 16.04 19.69
N ASN A 42 -2.75 15.61 20.03
CA ASN A 42 -3.94 16.44 19.94
C ASN A 42 -4.12 17.36 21.17
N LYS A 43 -3.32 18.43 21.24
CA LYS A 43 -3.32 19.35 22.40
C LYS A 43 -4.54 20.28 22.43
N ASP A 44 -5.05 20.70 21.27
CA ASP A 44 -6.15 21.67 21.15
C ASP A 44 -7.49 20.98 20.84
N CYS A 45 -7.73 19.83 21.45
CA CYS A 45 -8.82 18.93 21.09
C CYS A 45 -10.22 19.55 21.30
N ALA A 46 -10.37 20.46 22.27
CA ALA A 46 -11.64 21.09 22.60
C ALA A 46 -12.15 21.99 21.47
N LYS A 47 -11.23 22.61 20.71
CA LYS A 47 -11.57 23.52 19.60
C LYS A 47 -12.30 22.79 18.47
N ASN A 48 -11.96 21.53 18.27
CA ASN A 48 -12.46 20.73 17.16
C ASN A 48 -13.34 19.57 17.62
N ASP A 49 -13.71 19.46 18.90
CA ASP A 49 -14.43 18.30 19.45
C ASP A 49 -13.77 16.96 19.07
N THR A 50 -12.48 16.83 19.40
CA THR A 50 -11.67 15.62 19.11
C THR A 50 -10.95 15.10 20.35
N CYS A 51 -11.44 15.41 21.57
CA CYS A 51 -10.72 15.09 22.81
C CYS A 51 -10.56 13.61 23.11
N SER A 52 -11.31 12.75 22.44
CA SER A 52 -11.06 11.32 22.51
C SER A 52 -9.84 10.86 21.71
N LEU A 53 -9.31 11.66 20.78
CA LEU A 53 -8.07 11.37 20.06
C LEU A 53 -6.87 11.85 20.88
N LYS A 54 -5.93 10.94 21.15
CA LYS A 54 -4.68 11.25 21.84
C LYS A 54 -3.53 11.53 20.88
N ARG A 55 -3.30 10.59 19.95
CA ARG A 55 -2.13 10.62 19.05
C ARG A 55 -2.45 10.02 17.69
N LEU A 56 -1.80 10.55 16.66
CA LEU A 56 -1.64 9.92 15.35
C LEU A 56 -0.13 9.74 15.09
N THR A 57 0.27 8.58 14.60
CA THR A 57 1.65 8.22 14.28
C THR A 57 1.73 7.73 12.84
N LEU A 58 2.71 8.22 12.07
CA LEU A 58 3.12 7.62 10.80
C LEU A 58 4.53 7.05 10.95
N ILE A 59 4.68 5.77 10.64
CA ILE A 59 5.97 5.09 10.51
C ILE A 59 6.16 4.77 9.03
N VAL A 60 7.26 5.21 8.44
CA VAL A 60 7.65 4.85 7.08
C VAL A 60 8.95 4.06 7.16
N LYS A 61 8.97 2.90 6.52
CA LYS A 61 10.11 2.00 6.44
C LYS A 61 10.51 1.85 4.98
N ASN A 62 11.78 2.03 4.70
CA ASN A 62 12.32 1.72 3.38
C ASN A 62 12.89 0.30 3.46
N TYR A 63 12.65 -0.49 2.43
CA TYR A 63 13.16 -1.85 2.35
C TYR A 63 13.89 -2.11 1.04
N GLU A 64 14.85 -3.01 1.12
CA GLU A 64 15.49 -3.67 0.01
C GLU A 64 15.12 -5.15 0.08
N VAL A 65 14.66 -5.73 -1.04
CA VAL A 65 14.35 -7.15 -1.17
C VAL A 65 15.27 -7.76 -2.21
N GLY A 66 16.16 -8.65 -1.77
CA GLY A 66 16.98 -9.46 -2.66
C GLY A 66 16.32 -10.80 -2.93
N PHE A 67 16.27 -11.20 -4.20
CA PHE A 67 15.91 -12.56 -4.60
C PHE A 67 17.20 -13.33 -4.92
N ALA A 68 17.22 -14.61 -4.54
CA ALA A 68 18.43 -15.44 -4.49
C ALA A 68 19.36 -15.40 -5.73
N ASP A 69 18.76 -15.27 -6.91
CA ASP A 69 19.45 -15.34 -8.20
C ASP A 69 19.28 -14.04 -9.02
N ASP A 70 18.69 -12.99 -8.42
CA ASP A 70 18.56 -11.68 -9.05
C ASP A 70 19.69 -10.75 -8.58
N PRO A 71 20.58 -10.28 -9.48
CA PRO A 71 21.64 -9.35 -9.11
C PRO A 71 21.11 -7.96 -8.71
N TYR A 72 19.84 -7.64 -9.02
CA TYR A 72 19.24 -6.36 -8.72
C TYR A 72 18.15 -6.50 -7.66
N PRO A 73 18.37 -5.97 -6.44
CA PRO A 73 17.31 -5.99 -5.45
C PRO A 73 16.14 -5.09 -5.86
N SER A 74 14.96 -5.41 -5.34
CA SER A 74 13.78 -4.57 -5.40
C SER A 74 13.78 -3.58 -4.23
N TYR A 75 13.38 -2.35 -4.49
CA TYR A 75 13.26 -1.30 -3.49
C TYR A 75 11.81 -0.89 -3.29
N GLY A 76 11.43 -0.51 -2.08
CA GLY A 76 10.11 0.03 -1.82
C GLY A 76 9.95 0.54 -0.41
N ASN A 77 8.78 1.10 -0.14
CA ASN A 77 8.43 1.64 1.16
C ASN A 77 7.23 0.92 1.73
N ALA A 78 7.20 0.76 3.04
CA ALA A 78 6.04 0.35 3.81
C ALA A 78 5.66 1.49 4.75
N SER A 79 4.36 1.75 4.89
CA SER A 79 3.86 2.69 5.89
C SER A 79 2.99 2.00 6.92
N VAL A 80 3.03 2.52 8.14
CA VAL A 80 2.11 2.19 9.22
C VAL A 80 1.52 3.49 9.75
N VAL A 81 0.21 3.60 9.73
CA VAL A 81 -0.53 4.75 10.28
C VAL A 81 -1.29 4.25 11.48
N GLU A 82 -0.90 4.67 12.67
CA GLU A 82 -1.49 4.26 13.94
C GLU A 82 -2.17 5.46 14.60
N TYR A 83 -3.36 5.27 15.16
CA TYR A 83 -3.95 6.27 16.03
C TYR A 83 -4.43 5.67 17.35
N GLU A 84 -4.31 6.50 18.39
CA GLU A 84 -4.65 6.16 19.77
C GLU A 84 -5.76 7.07 20.26
N THR A 85 -6.75 6.48 20.93
CA THR A 85 -7.88 7.17 21.54
C THR A 85 -7.94 6.96 23.06
N ASP A 86 -8.93 7.56 23.72
CA ASP A 86 -9.21 7.37 25.14
C ASP A 86 -9.87 6.02 25.46
N SER A 87 -10.56 5.42 24.50
CA SER A 87 -11.44 4.25 24.67
C SER A 87 -11.61 3.52 23.34
N VAL A 88 -11.89 2.22 23.38
CA VAL A 88 -12.05 1.39 22.18
C VAL A 88 -13.25 1.85 21.35
N GLU A 89 -14.28 2.34 22.01
CA GLU A 89 -15.50 2.89 21.42
C GLU A 89 -15.22 4.19 20.63
N SER A 90 -14.23 4.97 21.05
CA SER A 90 -13.85 6.19 20.36
C SER A 90 -13.05 5.95 19.07
N LEU A 91 -12.61 4.72 18.79
CA LEU A 91 -11.84 4.42 17.57
C LEU A 91 -12.62 4.69 16.28
N GLU A 92 -13.93 4.42 16.27
CA GLU A 92 -14.82 4.62 15.11
C GLU A 92 -15.20 6.09 14.89
N LYS A 93 -14.84 6.99 15.82
CA LYS A 93 -15.04 8.44 15.64
C LYS A 93 -14.03 9.05 14.67
N TYR A 94 -13.02 8.29 14.25
CA TYR A 94 -11.94 8.77 13.40
C TYR A 94 -11.75 7.85 12.20
N ALA A 95 -11.40 8.44 11.07
CA ALA A 95 -11.14 7.72 9.84
C ALA A 95 -9.86 8.24 9.17
N VAL A 96 -9.08 7.32 8.61
CA VAL A 96 -7.88 7.66 7.85
C VAL A 96 -8.23 7.67 6.36
N VAL A 97 -7.84 8.75 5.69
CA VAL A 97 -7.94 8.89 4.23
C VAL A 97 -6.54 9.11 3.69
N GLN A 98 -6.17 8.33 2.68
CA GLN A 98 -4.90 8.47 1.98
C GLN A 98 -5.13 9.18 0.64
N PHE A 99 -4.20 10.06 0.30
CA PHE A 99 -4.13 10.71 -1.00
C PHE A 99 -2.82 10.33 -1.66
N ILE A 100 -2.85 10.18 -2.98
CA ILE A 100 -1.70 9.81 -3.81
C ILE A 100 -1.54 10.78 -4.97
N MET A 101 -0.29 11.03 -5.34
CA MET A 101 0.12 11.71 -6.57
C MET A 101 1.31 10.93 -7.15
N GLY A 102 1.31 10.72 -8.46
CA GLY A 102 2.31 9.93 -9.19
C GLY A 102 1.91 8.46 -9.32
N GLY A 103 2.90 7.59 -9.51
CA GLY A 103 2.64 6.17 -9.77
C GLY A 103 3.87 5.40 -10.20
N VAL A 104 3.66 4.37 -11.00
CA VAL A 104 4.69 3.45 -11.48
C VAL A 104 4.81 3.55 -13.00
N PHE A 105 6.03 3.49 -13.51
CA PHE A 105 6.30 3.48 -14.94
C PHE A 105 7.52 2.63 -15.27
N TYR A 106 7.54 2.10 -16.49
CA TYR A 106 8.66 1.37 -17.04
C TYR A 106 9.60 2.32 -17.75
N SER A 107 10.90 2.04 -17.67
CA SER A 107 11.92 2.71 -18.47
C SER A 107 12.89 1.70 -19.07
N SER A 108 13.48 2.01 -20.23
CA SER A 108 14.52 1.22 -20.88
C SER A 108 15.48 2.10 -21.67
N LYS A 109 16.75 1.72 -21.75
CA LYS A 109 17.75 2.40 -22.58
C LYS A 109 17.89 1.67 -23.91
N ASN A 110 17.54 2.34 -25.01
CA ASN A 110 17.65 1.74 -26.34
C ASN A 110 19.10 1.78 -26.87
N ALA A 111 19.34 1.17 -28.05
CA ALA A 111 20.67 1.06 -28.65
C ALA A 111 21.32 2.42 -28.97
N ASN A 112 20.53 3.47 -29.16
CA ASN A 112 21.02 4.84 -29.40
C ASN A 112 21.32 5.58 -28.08
N GLY A 113 21.18 4.92 -26.93
CA GLY A 113 21.36 5.51 -25.61
C GLY A 113 20.18 6.36 -25.13
N LYS A 114 19.08 6.45 -25.89
CA LYS A 114 17.87 7.19 -25.47
C LYS A 114 17.11 6.37 -24.43
N ILE A 115 16.66 7.04 -23.36
CA ILE A 115 15.76 6.45 -22.38
C ILE A 115 14.32 6.59 -22.87
N GLU A 116 13.66 5.46 -23.05
CA GLU A 116 12.24 5.36 -23.33
C GLU A 116 11.50 5.12 -22.01
N LYS A 117 10.35 5.77 -21.82
CA LYS A 117 9.52 5.63 -20.62
C LYS A 117 8.08 5.40 -21.03
N ASN A 118 7.38 4.50 -20.35
CA ASN A 118 5.95 4.27 -20.57
C ASN A 118 5.23 3.92 -19.27
N ILE A 119 3.95 4.29 -19.18
CA ILE A 119 3.10 3.89 -18.06
C ILE A 119 2.27 2.67 -18.51
N GLY A 120 2.74 1.48 -18.14
CA GLY A 120 2.09 0.21 -18.50
C GLY A 120 1.21 -0.39 -17.40
N THR A 121 1.16 0.22 -16.22
CA THR A 121 0.45 -0.34 -15.06
C THR A 121 -0.93 0.29 -14.91
N VAL A 122 -1.92 -0.52 -14.57
CA VAL A 122 -3.28 -0.07 -14.19
C VAL A 122 -3.54 -0.37 -12.72
N VAL A 123 -4.38 0.43 -12.09
CA VAL A 123 -4.80 0.27 -10.70
C VAL A 123 -6.32 0.44 -10.60
N GLY A 124 -6.94 -0.30 -9.69
CA GLY A 124 -8.32 -0.07 -9.32
C GLY A 124 -8.45 1.20 -8.49
N SER A 125 -9.37 2.09 -8.86
CA SER A 125 -9.62 3.33 -8.13
C SER A 125 -11.06 3.77 -8.32
N PHE A 126 -11.81 3.96 -7.23
CA PHE A 126 -13.22 4.36 -7.24
C PHE A 126 -14.12 3.50 -8.16
N GLY A 127 -13.94 2.18 -8.12
CA GLY A 127 -14.73 1.22 -8.91
C GLY A 127 -14.34 1.08 -10.38
N GLU A 128 -13.24 1.72 -10.80
CA GLU A 128 -12.75 1.69 -12.18
C GLU A 128 -11.29 1.26 -12.24
N ASN A 129 -10.83 0.74 -13.38
CA ASN A 129 -9.40 0.57 -13.64
C ASN A 129 -8.88 1.80 -14.38
N VAL A 130 -7.86 2.45 -13.82
CA VAL A 130 -7.21 3.63 -14.40
C VAL A 130 -5.72 3.42 -14.55
N GLN A 131 -5.09 4.20 -15.42
CA GLN A 131 -3.64 4.21 -15.56
C GLN A 131 -2.99 4.64 -14.24
N PHE A 132 -2.02 3.86 -13.76
CA PHE A 132 -1.41 4.06 -12.45
C PHE A 132 -0.31 5.13 -12.49
N PHE A 133 -0.72 6.36 -12.81
CA PHE A 133 0.10 7.55 -12.66
C PHE A 133 -0.80 8.79 -12.58
N PHE A 134 -0.97 9.34 -11.38
CA PHE A 134 -1.84 10.49 -11.14
C PHE A 134 -1.04 11.80 -11.21
N GLN A 135 -1.38 12.68 -12.17
CA GLN A 135 -0.73 13.98 -12.30
C GLN A 135 -1.00 14.90 -11.09
N GLU A 136 -2.20 14.80 -10.54
CA GLU A 136 -2.69 15.61 -9.42
C GLU A 136 -2.89 14.75 -8.18
N TRP A 137 -3.12 15.40 -7.03
CA TRP A 137 -3.52 14.68 -5.83
C TRP A 137 -4.91 14.09 -6.03
N VAL A 138 -5.04 12.80 -5.76
CA VAL A 138 -6.31 12.08 -5.77
C VAL A 138 -6.47 11.29 -4.47
N ILE A 139 -7.71 10.94 -4.13
CA ILE A 139 -7.98 9.99 -3.06
C ILE A 139 -7.50 8.60 -3.48
N ASP A 140 -6.71 7.98 -2.62
CA ASP A 140 -6.19 6.63 -2.79
C ASP A 140 -7.17 5.62 -2.19
N SER A 141 -8.22 5.30 -2.94
CA SER A 141 -9.22 4.30 -2.57
C SER A 141 -9.64 3.48 -3.79
N TYR A 142 -9.83 2.19 -3.57
CA TYR A 142 -10.44 1.29 -4.54
C TYR A 142 -11.96 1.49 -4.60
N ASP A 143 -12.59 1.69 -3.45
CA ASP A 143 -14.03 1.83 -3.29
C ASP A 143 -14.49 3.30 -3.41
N LEU A 144 -15.81 3.50 -3.49
CA LEU A 144 -16.40 4.85 -3.48
C LEU A 144 -16.27 5.53 -2.11
N ASP A 145 -16.09 4.77 -1.02
CA ASP A 145 -15.79 5.30 0.30
C ASP A 145 -14.31 5.73 0.32
N PRO A 146 -14.01 7.02 0.62
CA PRO A 146 -12.64 7.52 0.61
C PRO A 146 -11.81 7.02 1.82
N VAL A 147 -12.41 6.37 2.81
CA VAL A 147 -11.68 5.80 3.94
C VAL A 147 -10.76 4.67 3.46
N TYR A 148 -9.48 4.78 3.83
CA TYR A 148 -8.45 3.84 3.42
C TYR A 148 -8.71 2.45 3.98
N ASN A 149 -8.70 1.42 3.11
CA ASN A 149 -9.09 0.04 3.42
C ASN A 149 -10.53 -0.11 3.95
N SER A 150 -11.44 0.81 3.63
CA SER A 150 -12.87 0.53 3.77
C SER A 150 -13.29 -0.60 2.81
N ASN A 151 -14.43 -1.22 3.10
CA ASN A 151 -15.05 -2.20 2.23
C ASN A 151 -16.58 -2.06 2.35
N PRO A 152 -17.33 -2.07 1.23
CA PRO A 152 -18.76 -1.85 1.24
C PRO A 152 -19.55 -2.98 1.92
N ASP A 153 -19.03 -4.21 1.91
CA ASP A 153 -19.70 -5.40 2.47
C ASP A 153 -19.39 -5.58 3.97
N ASP A 154 -18.13 -5.35 4.37
CA ASP A 154 -17.69 -5.55 5.75
C ASP A 154 -17.83 -4.30 6.63
N GLY A 155 -17.87 -3.12 6.01
CA GLY A 155 -17.97 -1.83 6.67
C GLY A 155 -16.64 -1.08 6.80
N ARG A 156 -16.76 0.23 7.03
CA ARG A 156 -15.68 1.23 7.00
C ARG A 156 -14.48 0.93 7.91
N PHE A 157 -14.71 0.29 9.05
CA PHE A 157 -13.70 0.08 10.08
C PHE A 157 -13.23 -1.36 10.21
N TYR A 158 -13.77 -2.29 9.42
CA TYR A 158 -13.53 -3.71 9.59
C TYR A 158 -12.04 -4.06 9.51
N TYR A 159 -11.34 -3.50 8.51
CA TYR A 159 -9.94 -3.80 8.21
C TYR A 159 -8.92 -2.96 8.98
N LEU A 160 -9.35 -2.15 9.95
CA LEU A 160 -8.42 -1.61 10.94
C LEU A 160 -7.73 -2.77 11.66
N ARG A 161 -6.42 -2.64 11.86
CA ARG A 161 -5.58 -3.71 12.41
C ARG A 161 -5.18 -3.41 13.84
N TRP A 162 -4.97 -4.46 14.62
CA TRP A 162 -4.38 -4.37 15.95
C TRP A 162 -3.65 -5.67 16.29
N ASN A 163 -2.74 -5.63 17.27
CA ASN A 163 -2.00 -6.79 17.75
C ASN A 163 -2.11 -6.89 19.27
N LYS A 164 -2.10 -8.11 19.81
CA LYS A 164 -2.12 -8.35 21.26
C LYS A 164 -0.89 -7.77 21.98
N VAL A 165 0.25 -7.73 21.30
CA VAL A 165 1.47 -7.10 21.78
C VAL A 165 1.45 -5.62 21.36
N PRO A 166 1.37 -4.67 22.31
CA PRO A 166 1.37 -3.24 21.98
C PRO A 166 2.62 -2.84 21.18
N GLY A 167 2.44 -2.00 20.16
CA GLY A 167 3.52 -1.53 19.28
C GLY A 167 4.07 -2.59 18.30
N SER A 168 3.48 -3.79 18.26
CA SER A 168 3.80 -4.80 17.26
C SER A 168 2.95 -4.62 16.01
N TYR A 169 3.59 -4.78 14.85
CA TYR A 169 2.93 -4.79 13.53
C TYR A 169 3.15 -6.13 12.82
N GLU A 170 3.44 -7.19 13.59
CA GLU A 170 3.71 -8.53 13.06
C GLU A 170 2.46 -9.14 12.46
N SER A 171 2.56 -9.58 11.20
CA SER A 171 1.42 -10.15 10.48
C SER A 171 0.86 -11.42 11.14
N ARG A 172 1.71 -12.18 11.84
CA ARG A 172 1.34 -13.45 12.51
C ARG A 172 0.44 -13.25 13.73
N THR A 173 0.50 -12.10 14.39
CA THR A 173 -0.29 -11.79 15.60
C THR A 173 -1.34 -10.70 15.35
N ARG A 174 -1.49 -10.29 14.08
CA ARG A 174 -2.46 -9.30 13.63
C ARG A 174 -3.88 -9.83 13.74
N GLN A 175 -4.77 -8.96 14.23
CA GLN A 175 -6.22 -9.11 14.22
C GLN A 175 -6.85 -7.98 13.44
N TYR A 176 -8.10 -8.19 12.99
CA TYR A 176 -8.93 -7.18 12.35
C TYR A 176 -10.00 -6.70 13.32
N TYR A 177 -10.21 -5.39 13.36
CA TYR A 177 -11.12 -4.71 14.28
C TYR A 177 -12.57 -5.20 14.14
N GLY A 178 -13.02 -5.49 12.92
CA GLY A 178 -14.37 -6.02 12.68
C GLY A 178 -14.55 -7.48 13.05
N ALA A 179 -13.47 -8.25 13.18
CA ALA A 179 -13.51 -9.65 13.64
C ALA A 179 -13.44 -9.75 15.17
N GLU A 180 -12.57 -8.96 15.80
CA GLU A 180 -12.41 -8.88 17.25
C GLU A 180 -12.03 -7.44 17.63
N LYS A 181 -12.71 -6.85 18.61
CA LYS A 181 -12.35 -5.51 19.11
C LYS A 181 -11.04 -5.59 19.91
N PRO A 182 -10.14 -4.58 19.79
CA PRO A 182 -8.89 -4.57 20.53
C PRO A 182 -9.14 -4.38 22.03
N ASN A 183 -8.24 -4.91 22.87
CA ASN A 183 -8.23 -4.66 24.32
C ASN A 183 -7.61 -3.31 24.69
N SER A 184 -7.08 -2.57 23.72
CA SER A 184 -6.50 -1.25 23.88
C SER A 184 -7.07 -0.30 22.82
N PRO A 185 -7.15 1.01 23.11
CA PRO A 185 -7.76 1.99 22.21
C PRO A 185 -6.78 2.43 21.09
N ILE A 186 -6.08 1.47 20.49
CA ILE A 186 -5.05 1.68 19.46
C ILE A 186 -5.33 0.76 18.28
N VAL A 187 -5.36 1.35 17.09
CA VAL A 187 -5.46 0.62 15.82
C VAL A 187 -4.47 1.20 14.82
N TYR A 188 -4.17 0.42 13.80
CA TYR A 188 -3.31 0.85 12.72
C TYR A 188 -3.77 0.37 11.35
N LEU A 189 -3.29 1.05 10.33
CA LEU A 189 -3.37 0.68 8.92
C LEU A 189 -1.94 0.49 8.41
N THR A 190 -1.78 -0.31 7.37
CA THR A 190 -0.51 -0.42 6.66
C THR A 190 -0.74 -0.26 5.17
N ASP A 191 0.25 0.34 4.51
CA ASP A 191 0.32 0.46 3.07
C ASP A 191 1.68 -0.05 2.57
N TYR A 192 1.66 -0.71 1.42
CA TYR A 192 2.82 -1.29 0.75
C TYR A 192 2.72 -0.94 -0.74
N PRO A 193 2.96 0.33 -1.12
CA PRO A 193 2.90 0.74 -2.51
C PRO A 193 3.90 -0.03 -3.37
N SER A 194 3.67 -0.06 -4.67
CA SER A 194 4.53 -0.77 -5.62
C SER A 194 6.01 -0.39 -5.47
N GLY A 195 6.87 -1.41 -5.53
CA GLY A 195 8.32 -1.23 -5.51
C GLY A 195 8.89 -0.86 -6.87
N ALA A 196 10.21 -0.65 -6.89
CA ALA A 196 11.02 -0.42 -8.07
C ALA A 196 12.10 -1.50 -8.19
N PHE A 197 12.37 -1.97 -9.40
CA PHE A 197 13.29 -3.07 -9.66
C PHE A 197 13.75 -3.06 -11.12
N VAL A 198 14.89 -3.67 -11.40
CA VAL A 198 15.40 -3.84 -12.77
C VAL A 198 14.72 -5.06 -13.39
N THR A 199 14.36 -4.98 -14.67
CA THR A 199 13.74 -6.09 -15.41
C THR A 199 14.27 -6.17 -16.83
N GLY A 200 14.96 -7.25 -17.17
CA GLY A 200 15.59 -7.43 -18.49
C GLY A 200 16.46 -6.21 -18.88
N PRO A 201 16.20 -5.55 -20.02
CA PRO A 201 16.93 -4.34 -20.44
C PRO A 201 16.39 -3.04 -19.82
N GLY A 202 15.39 -3.10 -18.94
CA GLY A 202 14.69 -1.94 -18.40
C GLY A 202 14.58 -1.96 -16.88
N ALA A 203 13.76 -1.04 -16.35
CA ALA A 203 13.46 -0.93 -14.94
C ALA A 203 12.00 -0.51 -14.71
N VAL A 204 11.42 -1.02 -13.64
CA VAL A 204 10.19 -0.52 -13.03
C VAL A 204 10.58 0.56 -12.03
N ASN A 205 10.02 1.75 -12.19
CA ASN A 205 10.30 2.91 -11.37
C ASN A 205 9.07 3.25 -10.53
N ALA A 206 9.30 3.68 -9.29
CA ALA A 206 8.28 4.22 -8.42
C ALA A 206 8.50 5.73 -8.27
N ALA A 207 7.48 6.53 -8.53
CA ALA A 207 7.51 7.97 -8.30
C ALA A 207 6.16 8.38 -7.69
N MET A 208 5.99 8.10 -6.41
CA MET A 208 4.74 8.34 -5.68
C MET A 208 4.97 9.26 -4.49
N LYS A 209 4.04 10.19 -4.30
CA LYS A 209 3.90 11.01 -3.10
C LYS A 209 2.57 10.67 -2.45
N PHE A 210 2.60 10.62 -1.13
CA PHE A 210 1.45 10.29 -0.32
C PHE A 210 1.19 11.40 0.69
N LYS A 211 -0.09 11.61 0.96
CA LYS A 211 -0.55 12.40 2.09
C LYS A 211 -1.57 11.56 2.82
N THR A 212 -1.29 11.20 4.05
CA THR A 212 -2.20 10.38 4.86
C THR A 212 -2.74 11.23 5.99
N CYS A 213 -4.06 11.35 6.07
CA CYS A 213 -4.74 12.29 6.94
C CYS A 213 -5.76 11.58 7.82
N LEU A 214 -5.89 12.05 9.06
CA LEU A 214 -6.93 11.62 9.98
C LEU A 214 -8.05 12.66 9.99
N TYR A 215 -9.29 12.20 9.88
CA TYR A 215 -10.51 13.00 9.92
C TYR A 215 -11.41 12.51 11.05
N LYS A 216 -12.39 13.32 11.45
CA LYS A 216 -13.56 12.77 12.13
C LYS A 216 -14.32 11.91 11.14
N ALA A 217 -14.72 10.71 11.55
CA ALA A 217 -15.42 9.79 10.67
C ALA A 217 -16.74 10.35 10.12
N GLY A 218 -17.47 11.13 10.93
CA GLY A 218 -18.72 11.77 10.52
C GLY A 218 -18.57 12.87 9.47
N ASP A 219 -17.37 13.44 9.32
CA ASP A 219 -17.07 14.46 8.31
C ASP A 219 -16.63 13.82 6.98
N VAL A 220 -16.33 12.52 6.97
CA VAL A 220 -15.92 11.78 5.77
C VAL A 220 -17.15 11.18 5.08
N PRO A 221 -17.46 11.58 3.82
CA PRO A 221 -18.65 11.10 3.12
C PRO A 221 -18.61 9.58 2.95
N ALA A 222 -19.78 8.92 2.93
CA ALA A 222 -19.88 7.47 2.70
C ALA A 222 -19.50 7.07 1.26
N LYS A 223 -19.68 8.01 0.31
CA LYS A 223 -19.32 7.87 -1.10
C LYS A 223 -18.86 9.22 -1.62
N THR A 224 -17.80 9.25 -2.42
CA THR A 224 -17.37 10.45 -3.15
C THR A 224 -16.74 10.06 -4.50
N VAL A 225 -16.05 10.99 -5.14
CA VAL A 225 -15.27 10.80 -6.36
C VAL A 225 -13.78 11.00 -6.08
N ARG A 226 -12.94 10.34 -6.89
CA ARG A 226 -11.47 10.34 -6.80
C ARG A 226 -10.85 11.74 -6.62
N SER A 227 -11.42 12.76 -7.26
CA SER A 227 -10.90 14.14 -7.28
C SER A 227 -11.40 15.03 -6.14
N ASP A 228 -12.34 14.56 -5.32
CA ASP A 228 -12.93 15.36 -4.23
C ASP A 228 -12.00 15.44 -3.01
N ILE A 229 -10.78 15.95 -3.20
CA ILE A 229 -9.76 15.94 -2.15
C ILE A 229 -10.01 16.95 -1.01
N ASN A 230 -11.09 17.73 -1.10
CA ASN A 230 -11.44 18.79 -0.16
C ASN A 230 -12.79 18.56 0.53
N PHE A 231 -13.28 17.31 0.60
CA PHE A 231 -14.57 16.97 1.23
C PHE A 231 -14.68 17.42 2.70
N ALA A 232 -13.56 17.52 3.42
CA ALA A 232 -13.51 17.98 4.81
C ALA A 232 -12.13 18.54 5.17
N LYS A 233 -12.03 19.17 6.35
CA LYS A 233 -10.77 19.59 6.93
C LYS A 233 -10.17 18.46 7.80
N PRO A 234 -8.92 18.04 7.56
CA PRO A 234 -8.27 17.00 8.38
C PRO A 234 -7.93 17.51 9.78
N ILE A 235 -7.92 16.59 10.74
CA ILE A 235 -7.40 16.82 12.09
C ILE A 235 -5.87 16.94 12.04
N ALA A 236 -5.22 16.01 11.34
CA ALA A 236 -3.78 15.97 11.12
C ALA A 236 -3.47 15.24 9.82
N CYS A 237 -2.36 15.60 9.19
CA CYS A 237 -1.84 14.92 8.00
C CYS A 237 -0.34 14.73 8.10
N PHE A 238 0.15 13.66 7.49
CA PHE A 238 1.57 13.44 7.24
C PHE A 238 1.80 13.25 5.75
N GLU A 239 2.88 13.86 5.26
CA GLU A 239 3.37 13.62 3.91
C GLU A 239 4.54 12.62 3.95
N TRP A 240 4.56 11.73 2.98
CA TRP A 240 5.63 10.77 2.74
C TRP A 240 5.71 10.42 1.26
N GLN A 241 6.76 9.70 0.86
CA GLN A 241 7.02 9.42 -0.55
C GLN A 241 7.58 8.01 -0.72
N ASN A 242 7.36 7.43 -1.90
CA ASN A 242 7.98 6.21 -2.40
C ASN A 242 8.58 6.56 -3.77
N ILE A 243 9.86 6.94 -3.78
CA ILE A 243 10.55 7.41 -4.98
C ILE A 243 11.82 6.60 -5.18
N TYR A 244 11.87 5.89 -6.28
CA TYR A 244 12.98 5.07 -6.76
C TYR A 244 13.01 5.14 -8.28
N MET A 245 13.90 5.98 -8.81
CA MET A 245 14.09 6.18 -10.25
C MET A 245 15.42 5.59 -10.70
N PHE A 246 15.37 4.62 -11.60
CA PHE A 246 16.57 3.97 -12.12
C PHE A 246 17.35 4.92 -13.03
N ASP A 247 18.62 5.12 -12.70
CA ASP A 247 19.58 5.83 -13.53
C ASP A 247 20.42 4.82 -14.30
N PHE A 248 20.24 4.79 -15.62
CA PHE A 248 20.91 3.84 -16.51
C PHE A 248 22.40 4.11 -16.73
N ASP A 249 22.91 5.28 -16.37
CA ASP A 249 24.34 5.62 -16.51
C ASP A 249 25.12 5.14 -15.28
N THR A 250 24.50 5.18 -14.11
CA THR A 250 25.09 4.74 -12.84
C THR A 250 24.68 3.33 -12.42
N GLY A 251 23.61 2.78 -13.01
CA GLY A 251 23.05 1.47 -12.67
C GLY A 251 22.40 1.41 -11.29
N LYS A 252 21.89 2.54 -10.78
CA LYS A 252 21.35 2.67 -9.41
C LYS A 252 20.00 3.38 -9.38
N PHE A 253 19.18 3.07 -8.38
CA PHE A 253 17.98 3.84 -8.08
C PHE A 253 18.31 5.12 -7.32
N LYS A 254 17.83 6.25 -7.84
CA LYS A 254 17.81 7.55 -7.16
C LYS A 254 16.54 7.71 -6.34
N THR A 255 16.66 8.33 -5.18
CA THR A 255 15.55 8.52 -4.21
C THR A 255 15.20 9.99 -3.96
N ASP A 256 15.76 10.88 -4.80
CA ASP A 256 15.55 12.32 -4.72
C ASP A 256 14.10 12.72 -4.99
N LYS A 257 13.72 13.93 -4.58
CA LYS A 257 12.39 14.47 -4.88
C LYS A 257 12.20 14.62 -6.40
N VAL A 258 10.99 14.28 -6.85
CA VAL A 258 10.58 14.38 -8.25
C VAL A 258 9.42 15.36 -8.39
N ASP A 259 9.43 16.15 -9.46
CA ASP A 259 8.28 16.92 -9.92
C ASP A 259 7.36 15.99 -10.72
N ILE A 260 6.27 15.54 -10.08
CA ILE A 260 5.35 14.57 -10.66
C ILE A 260 4.62 15.15 -11.90
N PRO A 261 4.06 16.37 -11.86
CA PRO A 261 3.51 17.00 -13.06
C PRO A 261 4.48 17.08 -14.24
N ALA A 262 5.75 17.43 -14.00
CA ALA A 262 6.75 17.47 -15.07
C ALA A 262 7.03 16.06 -15.63
N LEU A 263 7.23 15.08 -14.75
CA LEU A 263 7.45 13.69 -15.14
C LEU A 263 6.24 13.13 -15.93
N PHE A 264 5.01 13.43 -15.52
CA PHE A 264 3.82 12.98 -16.26
C PHE A 264 3.79 13.49 -17.70
N LYS A 265 4.19 14.75 -17.94
CA LYS A 265 4.31 15.28 -19.30
C LYS A 265 5.32 14.50 -20.11
N GLU A 266 6.49 14.19 -19.55
CA GLU A 266 7.50 13.37 -20.23
C GLU A 266 6.97 11.97 -20.59
N LEU A 267 6.16 11.37 -19.72
CA LEU A 267 5.60 10.03 -19.93
C LEU A 267 4.54 9.98 -21.03
N ASN A 268 3.87 11.10 -21.34
CA ASN A 268 2.82 11.17 -22.37
C ASN A 268 3.31 11.67 -23.73
N HIS A 269 4.59 12.04 -23.86
CA HIS A 269 5.17 12.57 -25.11
C HIS A 269 6.15 11.59 -25.78
N ASN A 270 6.20 10.33 -25.34
CA ASN A 270 7.03 9.27 -25.94
C ASN A 270 6.23 8.33 -26.84
#